data_AF-A0A850ENV4-F1
#
_entry.id   AF-A0A850ENV4-F1
#
_cell.length_a   1.000
_cell.length_b   1.000
_cell.length_c   1.000
_cell.angle_alpha   90.00
_cell.angle_beta   90.00
_cell.angle_gamma   90.00
#
_symmetry.space_group_name_H-M   'P 1'
#
loop_
_entity.id
_entity.type
_entity.pdbx_description
1 polymer ?
#
loop_
_entity_poly.entity_id
_entity_poly.type
_entity_poly.pdbx_seq_one_letter_code
_entity_poly.pdbx_strand_id
1 'polypeptide(L)'
;MAYIVGLIVLLVLTGVYVIFLNRTAKRKNERSGMNSKVISMESHRRAKHSSGEQLCSSCKKKNGKLIFYAQDNGTVVGLCKDCKAQAKKRDMLPL
;
A
#
# COMPACT_ATOMS: atom_id res chain seq x y z
N MET A 1 -26.25 43.36 17.76
CA MET A 1 -26.66 42.97 16.38
C MET A 1 -25.53 43.06 15.37
N ALA A 2 -24.83 44.19 15.24
CA ALA A 2 -23.73 44.34 14.26
C ALA A 2 -22.59 43.31 14.42
N TYR A 3 -22.21 42.97 15.66
CA TYR A 3 -21.18 41.96 15.95
C TYR A 3 -21.59 40.52 15.57
N ILE A 4 -22.87 40.19 15.69
CA ILE A 4 -23.39 38.86 15.32
C ILE A 4 -23.34 38.70 13.80
N VAL A 5 -23.73 39.74 13.06
CA VAL A 5 -23.65 39.76 11.60
C VAL A 5 -22.19 39.66 11.14
N GLY A 6 -21.27 40.38 11.79
CA GLY A 6 -19.83 40.29 11.50
C GLY A 6 -19.27 38.87 11.70
N LEU A 7 -19.64 38.20 12.80
CA LEU A 7 -19.21 36.83 13.08
C LEU A 7 -19.73 35.82 12.05
N ILE A 8 -21.00 35.96 11.63
CA ILE A 8 -21.58 35.06 10.63
C ILE A 8 -20.88 35.22 9.28
N VAL A 9 -20.59 36.44 8.85
CA VAL A 9 -19.87 36.69 7.59
C VAL A 9 -18.46 36.08 7.63
N LEU A 10 -17.77 36.19 8.76
CA LEU A 10 -16.43 35.64 8.93
C LEU A 10 -16.44 34.09 8.90
N LEU A 11 -17.44 33.46 9.53
CA LEU A 11 -17.60 32.00 9.47
C LEU A 11 -17.93 31.49 8.06
N VAL A 12 -18.74 32.22 7.30
CA VAL A 12 -19.05 31.86 5.91
C VAL A 12 -17.81 31.98 5.03
N LEU A 13 -17.04 33.07 5.17
CA LEU A 13 -15.81 33.27 4.39
C LEU A 13 -14.76 32.20 4.68
N THR A 14 -14.56 31.84 5.96
CA THR A 14 -13.63 30.77 6.34
C THR A 14 -14.09 29.40 5.86
N GLY A 15 -15.40 29.10 5.95
CA GLY A 15 -15.98 27.86 5.41
C GLY A 15 -15.77 27.72 3.90
N VAL A 16 -16.05 28.78 3.13
CA VAL A 16 -15.84 28.80 1.67
C VAL A 16 -14.36 28.64 1.31
N TYR A 17 -13.47 29.31 2.03
CA TYR A 17 -12.02 29.20 1.84
C TYR A 17 -11.51 27.77 2.08
N VAL A 18 -11.93 27.11 3.16
CA VAL A 18 -11.58 25.72 3.48
C VAL A 18 -12.11 24.74 2.43
N ILE A 19 -13.34 24.93 1.95
CA ILE A 19 -13.93 24.10 0.90
C ILE A 19 -13.14 24.24 -0.41
N PHE A 20 -12.72 25.46 -0.76
CA PHE A 20 -11.93 25.73 -1.95
C PHE A 20 -10.56 25.03 -1.90
N LEU A 21 -9.85 25.14 -0.76
CA LEU A 21 -8.58 24.44 -0.55
C LEU A 21 -8.73 22.92 -0.64
N ASN A 22 -9.74 22.34 0.03
CA ASN A 22 -9.98 20.89 -0.01
C ASN A 22 -10.35 20.39 -1.42
N ARG A 23 -11.08 21.19 -2.21
CA ARG A 23 -11.39 20.85 -3.62
C ARG A 23 -10.15 20.84 -4.51
N THR A 24 -9.23 21.78 -4.31
CA THR A 24 -7.97 21.79 -5.08
C THR A 24 -7.03 20.65 -4.68
N ALA A 25 -6.98 20.29 -3.38
CA ALA A 25 -6.19 19.17 -2.88
C ALA A 25 -6.67 17.81 -3.41
N LYS A 26 -8.00 17.59 -3.48
CA LYS A 26 -8.56 16.32 -3.98
C LYS A 26 -8.30 16.08 -5.48
N ARG A 27 -8.18 17.13 -6.29
CA ARG A 27 -7.92 17.01 -7.73
C ARG A 27 -6.52 16.49 -8.09
N LYS A 28 -5.57 16.44 -7.16
CA LYS A 28 -4.25 15.85 -7.39
C LYS A 28 -4.22 14.33 -7.23
N ASN A 29 -5.21 13.72 -6.58
CA ASN A 29 -5.17 12.30 -6.24
C ASN A 29 -5.77 11.37 -7.32
N GLU A 30 -6.47 11.91 -8.32
CA GLU A 30 -7.17 11.12 -9.35
C GLU A 30 -6.58 11.26 -10.77
N ARG A 31 -5.46 11.97 -10.94
CA ARG A 31 -4.83 12.20 -12.26
C ARG A 31 -3.45 11.54 -12.41
N SER A 32 -3.25 10.36 -11.83
CA SER A 32 -2.09 9.51 -12.15
C SER A 32 -2.53 8.09 -12.52
N GLY A 33 -3.54 8.00 -13.38
CA GLY A 33 -4.02 6.76 -13.97
C GLY A 33 -4.26 6.89 -15.47
N MET A 34 -3.53 7.78 -16.15
CA MET A 34 -3.61 7.92 -17.61
C MET A 34 -2.60 6.96 -18.25
N ASN A 35 -3.11 5.92 -18.89
CA ASN A 35 -2.51 5.11 -19.97
C ASN A 35 -1.08 5.48 -20.39
N SER A 36 -0.10 5.16 -19.55
CA SER A 36 1.29 5.09 -19.97
C SER A 36 1.77 3.70 -19.64
N LYS A 37 2.25 2.98 -20.66
CA LYS A 37 2.95 1.69 -20.56
C LYS A 37 4.33 1.87 -19.90
N VAL A 38 4.43 2.80 -18.97
CA VAL A 38 5.64 3.17 -18.26
C VAL A 38 5.28 3.12 -16.78
N ILE A 39 5.51 1.96 -16.20
CA ILE A 39 5.32 1.73 -14.78
C ILE A 39 6.41 2.51 -14.06
N SER A 40 6.05 3.55 -13.31
CA SER A 40 7.01 4.33 -12.55
C SER A 40 7.63 3.47 -11.44
N MET A 41 8.97 3.37 -11.42
CA MET A 41 9.69 2.64 -10.35
C MET A 41 9.43 3.22 -8.96
N GLU A 42 9.08 4.50 -8.88
CA GLU A 42 8.76 5.18 -7.62
C GLU A 42 7.48 4.62 -6.99
N SER A 43 6.44 4.36 -7.79
CA SER A 43 5.17 3.81 -7.30
C SER A 43 5.34 2.37 -6.85
N HIS A 44 6.15 1.59 -7.56
CA HIS A 44 6.56 0.25 -7.13
C HIS A 44 7.37 0.27 -5.83
N ARG A 45 8.26 1.26 -5.64
CA ARG A 45 9.01 1.43 -4.39
C ARG A 45 8.08 1.76 -3.22
N ARG A 46 7.10 2.66 -3.40
CA ARG A 46 6.11 2.99 -2.36
C ARG A 46 5.17 1.83 -2.05
N ALA A 47 4.69 1.12 -3.06
CA ALA A 47 3.86 -0.09 -2.88
C ALA A 47 4.63 -1.23 -2.19
N LYS A 48 5.95 -1.34 -2.43
CA LYS A 48 6.82 -2.29 -1.73
C LYS A 48 7.04 -1.89 -0.26
N HIS A 49 7.05 -0.59 0.05
CA HIS A 49 7.12 -0.09 1.42
C HIS A 49 5.82 -0.33 2.21
N SER A 50 4.68 -0.34 1.51
CA SER A 50 3.38 -0.74 2.05
C SER A 50 3.05 -2.20 1.74
N SER A 51 4.06 -3.08 1.58
CA SER A 51 3.82 -4.50 1.34
C SER A 51 3.13 -5.07 2.57
N GLY A 52 1.79 -5.08 2.53
CA GLY A 52 0.98 -5.88 3.42
C GLY A 52 1.60 -7.27 3.47
N GLU A 53 1.74 -7.78 4.69
CA GLU A 53 2.37 -9.05 5.03
C GLU A 53 2.26 -10.08 3.89
N GLN A 54 3.40 -10.44 3.30
CA GLN A 54 3.43 -11.40 2.20
C GLN A 54 2.81 -12.72 2.66
N LEU A 55 1.97 -13.30 1.80
CA LEU A 55 1.29 -14.56 2.07
C LEU A 55 2.26 -15.72 1.86
N CYS A 56 2.22 -16.70 2.76
CA CYS A 56 2.96 -17.95 2.58
C CYS A 56 2.46 -18.69 1.33
N SER A 57 3.36 -19.16 0.47
CA SER A 57 3.01 -19.88 -0.76
C SER A 57 2.29 -21.21 -0.50
N SER A 58 2.50 -21.83 0.67
CA SER A 58 1.85 -23.09 1.05
C SER A 58 0.51 -22.88 1.76
N CYS A 59 0.49 -22.15 2.89
CA CYS A 59 -0.72 -22.01 3.70
C CYS A 59 -1.55 -20.76 3.40
N LYS A 60 -1.07 -19.86 2.53
CA LYS A 60 -1.71 -18.58 2.18
C LYS A 60 -2.07 -17.70 3.38
N LYS A 61 -1.41 -17.91 4.53
CA LYS A 61 -1.57 -17.06 5.71
C LYS A 61 -0.58 -15.89 5.64
N LYS A 62 -1.02 -14.75 6.15
CA LYS A 62 -0.19 -13.55 6.33
C LYS A 62 0.62 -13.76 7.61
N ASN A 63 1.91 -14.09 7.46
CA ASN A 63 2.77 -14.42 8.60
C ASN A 63 3.99 -13.48 8.71
N GLY A 64 3.89 -12.28 8.15
CA GLY A 64 4.98 -11.29 8.16
C GLY A 64 6.25 -11.81 7.47
N LYS A 65 7.27 -12.19 8.26
CA LYS A 65 8.57 -12.64 7.77
C LYS A 65 8.51 -14.07 7.22
N LEU A 66 8.54 -14.19 5.89
CA LEU A 66 8.70 -15.46 5.18
C LEU A 66 10.17 -15.85 5.07
N ILE A 67 10.44 -17.16 5.01
CA ILE A 67 11.74 -17.74 4.68
C ILE A 67 11.66 -18.22 3.23
N PHE A 68 12.62 -17.84 2.41
CA PHE A 68 12.64 -18.22 1.00
C PHE A 68 13.38 -19.54 0.82
N TYR A 69 12.82 -20.40 -0.01
CA TYR A 69 13.42 -21.68 -0.39
C TYR A 69 13.47 -21.80 -1.90
N ALA A 70 14.55 -22.37 -2.42
CA ALA A 70 14.67 -22.78 -3.81
C ALA A 70 14.05 -24.16 -4.01
N GLN A 71 13.16 -24.27 -4.99
CA GLN A 71 12.58 -25.53 -5.44
C GLN A 71 13.37 -26.08 -6.64
N ASP A 72 13.33 -27.39 -6.86
CA ASP A 72 14.11 -28.09 -7.90
C ASP A 72 13.80 -27.62 -9.33
N ASN A 73 12.63 -27.02 -9.54
CA ASN A 73 12.21 -26.42 -10.80
C ASN A 73 12.77 -24.99 -11.03
N GLY A 74 13.67 -24.51 -10.16
CA GLY A 74 14.25 -23.17 -10.22
C GLY A 74 13.33 -22.05 -9.71
N THR A 75 12.17 -22.38 -9.15
CA THR A 75 11.27 -21.37 -8.55
C THR A 75 11.63 -21.10 -7.09
N VAL A 76 11.37 -19.87 -6.63
CA VAL A 76 11.58 -19.47 -5.23
C VAL A 76 10.22 -19.33 -4.54
N VAL A 77 10.05 -20.04 -3.43
CA VAL A 77 8.82 -20.03 -2.63
C VAL A 77 9.06 -19.43 -1.24
N GLY A 78 8.15 -18.56 -0.81
CA GLY A 78 8.17 -17.97 0.53
C GLY A 78 7.32 -18.80 1.49
N LEU A 79 7.93 -19.41 2.50
CA LEU A 79 7.23 -20.22 3.50
C LEU A 79 7.25 -19.56 4.87
N CYS A 80 6.15 -19.67 5.60
CA CYS A 80 6.10 -19.30 7.00
C CYS A 80 6.82 -20.34 7.88
N LYS A 81 7.09 -20.00 9.15
CA LYS A 81 7.74 -20.89 10.12
C LYS A 81 7.05 -22.25 10.24
N ASP A 82 5.71 -22.27 10.21
CA ASP A 82 4.92 -23.50 10.35
C ASP A 82 5.06 -24.41 9.11
N CYS A 83 5.20 -23.82 7.92
CA CYS A 83 5.36 -24.54 6.67
C CYS A 83 6.82 -24.97 6.40
N LYS A 84 7.78 -24.61 7.26
CA LYS A 84 9.19 -25.03 7.13
C LYS A 84 9.36 -26.54 7.09
N ALA A 85 8.53 -27.28 7.82
CA ALA A 85 8.56 -28.75 7.81
C ALA A 85 8.27 -29.33 6.42
N GLN A 86 7.47 -28.64 5.60
CA GLN A 86 7.18 -29.07 4.23
C GLN A 86 8.35 -28.82 3.28
N ALA A 87 9.13 -27.75 3.49
CA ALA A 87 10.39 -27.52 2.77
C ALA A 87 11.41 -28.60 3.08
N LYS A 88 11.57 -28.94 4.37
CA LYS A 88 12.50 -29.99 4.80
C LYS A 88 12.14 -31.38 4.27
N LYS A 89 10.84 -31.68 4.10
CA LYS A 89 10.37 -32.94 3.49
C LYS A 89 10.65 -33.02 1.98
N ARG A 90 10.83 -31.90 1.31
CA ARG A 90 11.09 -31.81 -0.13
C ARG A 90 12.53 -31.40 -0.43
N ASP A 91 13.44 -31.53 0.55
CA ASP A 91 14.86 -31.16 0.47
C ASP A 91 15.13 -29.79 -0.17
N MET A 92 14.24 -28.82 0.07
CA MET A 92 14.42 -27.47 -0.48
C MET A 92 15.56 -26.73 0.23
N LEU A 93 16.42 -26.05 -0.52
CA LEU A 93 17.50 -25.25 0.04
C LEU A 93 16.98 -23.88 0.51
N PRO A 94 17.26 -23.45 1.76
CA PRO A 94 16.96 -22.10 2.21
C PRO A 94 17.91 -21.07 1.58
N LEU A 95 17.36 -19.90 1.26
CA LEU A 95 18.07 -18.73 0.73
C LEU A 95 18.09 -17.59 1.76
#